data_AF-A0A134AF84-F1
#
_entry.id   AF-A0A134AF84-F1
#
_cell.length_a   1.000
_cell.length_b   1.000
_cell.length_c   1.000
_cell.angle_alpha   90.00
_cell.angle_beta   90.00
_cell.angle_gamma   90.00
#
_symmetry.space_group_name_H-M   'P 1'
#
loop_
_entity.id
_entity.type
_entity.pdbx_description
1 polymer ?
#
loop_
_entity_poly.entity_id
_entity_poly.type
_entity_poly.pdbx_seq_one_letter_code
_entity_poly.pdbx_strand_id
1 'polypeptide(L)' 'MVEDRYSSDKGRLSIDPVMLIKIPIIQYMFGIKSMRQTIREIEVNVAYRWFLWIDFYEKVPHFSTFGKNYTL' A
#
# COMPACT_ATOMS: atom_id res chain seq x y z
N MET A 1 -10.71 -13.88 13.39
CA MET A 1 -11.98 -14.33 12.80
C MET A 1 -12.42 -13.30 11.75
N VAL A 2 -11.57 -13.09 10.75
CA VAL A 2 -11.89 -12.38 9.50
C VAL A 2 -11.62 -13.29 8.30
N GLU A 3 -11.05 -14.47 8.55
CA GLU A 3 -10.59 -15.45 7.58
C GLU A 3 -11.76 -16.08 6.78
N ASP A 4 -12.93 -16.27 7.39
CA ASP A 4 -14.10 -16.93 6.77
C ASP A 4 -14.82 -16.11 5.70
N ARG A 5 -14.42 -14.86 5.45
CA ARG A 5 -15.03 -13.99 4.42
C ARG A 5 -14.16 -13.76 3.19
N TYR A 6 -12.97 -14.38 3.13
CA TYR A 6 -12.10 -14.31 1.97
C TYR A 6 -12.21 -15.60 1.15
N SER A 7 -12.58 -15.49 -0.13
CA SER A 7 -12.47 -16.63 -1.05
C SER A 7 -11.03 -17.14 -1.05
N SER A 8 -10.85 -18.42 -0.72
CA SER A 8 -9.54 -19.09 -0.60
C SER A 8 -8.62 -18.90 -1.82
N ASP A 9 -9.17 -18.53 -2.97
CA ASP A 9 -8.47 -18.49 -4.25
C ASP A 9 -8.61 -17.12 -5.00
N LYS A 10 -9.47 -16.20 -4.53
CA LYS A 10 -9.81 -14.95 -5.25
C LYS A 10 -10.04 -13.72 -4.36
N GLY A 11 -9.48 -13.72 -3.14
CA GLY A 11 -9.49 -12.54 -2.26
C GLY A 11 -8.33 -11.58 -2.58
N ARG A 12 -8.59 -10.27 -2.56
CA ARG A 12 -7.51 -9.26 -2.54
C ARG A 12 -6.70 -9.53 -1.26
N LEU A 13 -5.44 -9.96 -1.38
CA LEU A 13 -4.54 -10.17 -0.24
C LEU A 13 -4.67 -9.01 0.75
N SER A 14 -5.02 -9.33 2.00
CA SER A 14 -5.13 -8.35 3.07
C SER A 14 -3.82 -7.58 3.17
N ILE A 15 -3.85 -6.29 2.84
CA ILE A 15 -2.67 -5.45 2.92
C ILE A 15 -2.27 -5.28 4.37
N ASP A 16 -0.97 -5.39 4.63
CA ASP A 16 -0.41 -5.24 5.96
C ASP A 16 -0.83 -3.86 6.54
N PRO A 17 -1.44 -3.80 7.74
CA PRO A 17 -1.81 -2.55 8.39
C PRO A 17 -0.63 -1.58 8.55
N VAL A 18 0.60 -2.07 8.64
CA VAL A 18 1.83 -1.27 8.66
C VAL A 18 2.00 -0.50 7.36
N MET A 19 1.72 -1.10 6.19
CA MET A 19 1.80 -0.41 4.90
C MET A 19 0.71 0.66 4.76
N LEU A 20 -0.49 0.42 5.31
CA LEU A 20 -1.59 1.41 5.31
C LEU A 20 -1.21 2.71 6.05
N ILE A 21 -0.32 2.64 7.04
CA ILE A 21 0.16 3.79 7.80
C ILE A 21 1.41 4.41 7.14
N LYS A 22 2.36 3.57 6.73
CA LYS A 22 3.64 4.04 6.18
C LYS A 22 3.53 4.76 4.84
N ILE A 23 2.60 4.35 3.98
CA ILE A 23 2.44 4.94 2.65
C ILE A 23 1.95 6.41 2.73
N PRO A 24 0.94 6.76 3.55
CA PRO A 24 0.63 8.15 3.86
C PRO A 24 1.75 8.96 4.51
N ILE A 25 2.63 8.31 5.30
CA ILE A 25 3.81 9.00 5.87
C ILE A 25 4.75 9.45 4.76
N ILE A 26 5.07 8.58 3.79
CA ILE A 26 5.85 8.96 2.59
C ILE A 26 5.16 10.12 1.87
N GLN A 27 3.84 10.01 1.68
CA GLN A 27 3.05 11.03 1.01
C GLN A 27 3.18 12.40 1.70
N TYR A 28 3.07 12.44 3.01
CA TYR A 28 3.18 13.65 3.83
C TYR A 28 4.61 14.21 3.83
N MET A 29 5.62 13.36 4.07
CA MET A 29 7.02 13.78 4.17
C MET A 29 7.57 14.38 2.88
N PHE A 30 7.17 13.84 1.72
CA PHE A 30 7.64 14.29 0.41
C PHE A 30 6.64 15.18 -0.32
N GLY A 31 5.54 15.57 0.33
CA GLY A 31 4.54 16.50 -0.23
C GLY A 31 3.79 15.98 -1.45
N ILE A 32 3.67 14.66 -1.61
CA ILE A 32 3.04 14.04 -2.78
C ILE A 32 1.51 14.18 -2.66
N LYS A 33 0.85 14.85 -3.59
CA LYS A 33 -0.60 15.13 -3.45
C LYS A 33 -1.52 13.97 -3.82
N SER A 34 -1.03 13.03 -4.62
CA SER A 34 -1.85 11.96 -5.20
C SER A 34 -1.38 10.59 -4.75
N MET A 35 -2.30 9.78 -4.20
CA MET A 35 -1.99 8.42 -3.81
C MET A 35 -1.53 7.56 -4.99
N ARG A 36 -2.09 7.81 -6.19
CA ARG A 36 -1.65 7.14 -7.41
C ARG A 36 -0.20 7.47 -7.74
N GLN A 37 0.21 8.71 -7.51
CA GLN A 37 1.59 9.14 -7.72
C GLN A 37 2.52 8.51 -6.69
N THR A 38 2.14 8.50 -5.41
CA THR A 38 2.94 7.86 -4.36
C THR A 38 3.18 6.38 -4.66
N ILE A 39 2.17 5.63 -5.12
CA ILE A 39 2.35 4.22 -5.52
C ILE A 39 3.34 4.08 -6.69
N ARG A 40 3.25 4.94 -7.72
CA ARG A 40 4.23 4.94 -8.83
C ARG A 40 5.64 5.27 -8.36
N GLU A 41 5.79 6.19 -7.42
CA GLU A 41 7.09 6.51 -6.85
C GLU A 41 7.65 5.35 -6.02
N ILE A 42 6.81 4.65 -5.26
CA ILE A 42 7.19 3.42 -4.55
C ILE A 42 7.60 2.33 -5.54
N GLU A 43 6.96 2.25 -6.72
CA GLU A 43 7.29 1.28 -7.77
C GLU A 43 8.66 1.50 -8.42
N VAL A 44 9.23 2.69 -8.36
CA VAL A 44 10.55 3.00 -8.95
C VAL A 44 11.63 3.28 -7.91
N ASN A 45 11.25 3.72 -6.71
CA ASN A 45 12.20 4.13 -5.67
C ASN A 45 12.49 2.99 -4.70
N VAL A 46 13.74 2.51 -4.73
CA VAL A 46 14.24 1.43 -3.87
C VAL A 46 14.19 1.80 -2.39
N ALA A 47 14.45 3.07 -2.04
CA ALA A 47 14.41 3.51 -0.64
C ALA A 47 13.00 3.42 -0.05
N TYR A 48 11.97 3.72 -0.86
CA TYR A 48 10.58 3.59 -0.43
C TYR A 48 10.17 2.13 -0.25
N ARG A 49 10.59 1.23 -1.15
CA ARG A 49 10.38 -0.22 -0.96
C ARG A 49 11.05 -0.74 0.30
N TRP A 50 12.30 -0.35 0.53
CA TRP A 50 13.04 -0.73 1.74
C TRP A 50 12.31 -0.26 3.01
N PHE A 51 11.84 0.99 3.04
CA PHE A 51 11.07 1.50 4.18
C PHE A 51 9.75 0.74 4.43
N LEU A 52 9.10 0.33 3.35
CA LEU A 52 7.86 -0.44 3.37
C LEU A 52 8.06 -1.93 3.61
N TRP A 53 9.31 -2.42 3.68
CA TRP A 53 9.64 -3.84 3.74
C TRP A 53 9.05 -4.66 2.57
N ILE A 54 9.06 -4.07 1.37
CA ILE A 54 8.61 -4.73 0.14
C ILE A 54 9.84 -5.21 -0.62
N ASP A 55 9.84 -6.48 -1.05
CA ASP A 55 10.91 -7.04 -1.87
C ASP A 55 10.90 -6.44 -3.30
N PHE A 56 12.03 -6.48 -3.99
CA PHE A 56 12.19 -5.94 -5.35
C PHE A 56 11.23 -6.57 -6.36
N TYR A 57 10.93 -7.86 -6.18
CA TYR A 57 10.05 -8.63 -7.06
C TYR A 57 8.59 -8.61 -6.62
N GLU A 58 8.30 -8.09 -5.44
CA GLU A 58 6.96 -8.05 -4.89
C GLU A 58 6.15 -6.88 -5.46
N LYS A 59 4.87 -7.14 -5.71
CA LYS A 59 3.97 -6.15 -6.30
C LYS A 59 3.53 -5.13 -5.26
N VAL A 60 3.73 -3.85 -5.56
CA VAL A 60 3.24 -2.74 -4.72
C VAL A 60 1.70 -2.75 -4.68
N PRO A 61 1.09 -2.52 -3.50
CA PRO A 61 -0.35 -2.48 -3.37
C PRO A 61 -1.00 -1.43 -4.27
N HIS A 62 -2.11 -1.79 -4.91
CA HIS A 62 -2.81 -0.89 -5.82
C HIS A 62 -3.44 0.29 -5.05
N PHE A 63 -3.40 1.49 -5.65
CA PHE A 63 -3.90 2.73 -5.02
C PHE A 63 -5.36 2.65 -4.53
N SER A 64 -6.19 1.80 -5.14
CA SER A 64 -7.60 1.62 -4.77
C SER A 64 -7.81 0.86 -3.45
N THR A 65 -6.76 0.33 -2.82
CA THR A 65 -6.85 -0.20 -1.44
C THR A 65 -7.04 0.92 -0.43
N PHE A 66 -6.42 2.07 -0.69
CA PHE A 66 -6.46 3.21 0.20
C PHE A 66 -7.86 3.84 0.21
N GLY A 67 -8.53 3.96 -0.95
CA GLY A 67 -9.81 4.70 -1.09
C GLY A 67 -11.01 4.25 -0.25
N LYS A 68 -11.01 3.06 0.36
CA LYS A 68 -12.08 2.62 1.29
C LYS A 68 -11.76 2.86 2.77
N ASN A 69 -10.51 3.18 3.11
CA ASN A 69 -10.01 3.29 4.48
C ASN A 69 -9.72 4.76 4.91
N TYR A 70 -9.86 5.75 4.01
CA TYR A 70 -9.66 7.18 4.34
C TYR A 70 -10.95 8.02 4.36
N THR A 71 -12.12 7.41 4.24
CA THR A 71 -13.36 8.08 4.69
C THR A 71 -13.33 8.10 6.21
N LEU A 72 -12.80 9.20 6.76
CA LEU A 72 -13.11 9.65 8.11
C LEU A 72 -14.64 9.75 8.30
#